data_AF-A0A949IQA4-F1
#
_entry.id   AF-A0A949IQA4-F1
#
_cell.length_a   1.000
_cell.length_b   1.000
_cell.length_c   1.000
_cell.angle_alpha   90.00
_cell.angle_beta   90.00
_cell.angle_gamma   90.00
#
_symmetry.space_group_name_H-M   'P 1'
#
loop_
_entity.id
_entity.type
_entity.pdbx_description
1 polymer ?
#
loop_
_entity_poly.entity_id
_entity_poly.type
_entity_poly.pdbx_seq_one_letter_code
_entity_poly.pdbx_strand_id
1 'polypeptide(L)'
;MINKSLLTLLVFSLLGAALWYSWQDVKTTAPNTTGLNMRVFGRQILVAGGTVRLTNGRVLAVRGRTFSLAPCPGVSYRDEPFQLVSVDSPDPFPWTRIPKGTAVCGTTVADVLVPASLRIKSADRDLSDDINFEVDPVWGRVLSTSRVGADGLQRGEMAAFGDLNPADAHNVHFCQPQNVFLDYTIRQRRLSTLYVDKTGILQMCDGVPSRGSPSPPAIPHGAVILANVLVPSFSDWVSRADIMPVSVAQADPGPDQATAMAIKSALSSTAQKLHSGRPLAIDFIGDQAAAIVDSREQGQPFFERFLARLRALYPHSSIACKDYGGRADFSATIFPKYLAARAQMSRKADLVIVAMANDLVLSREQVRQNYYQLAHTLKEEGADLIVCLPLLPAPTIYGLPKNDWQAVASLDYYKAIPALAERLDFAVADVRRRSLDCCLDGLRPELLLADRLYQPNDRGEAIYAEELIGCFSPLEPGVISCHAPE
;
A
#
# COMPACT_ATOMS: atom_id res chain seq x y z
N MET A 1 -2.40 -20.94 -55.50
CA MET A 1 -3.49 -21.44 -54.62
C MET A 1 -3.15 -20.99 -53.20
N ILE A 2 -3.91 -20.07 -52.62
CA ILE A 2 -3.71 -19.66 -51.21
C ILE A 2 -4.21 -20.80 -50.32
N ASN A 3 -3.37 -21.26 -49.39
CA ASN A 3 -3.69 -22.34 -48.48
C ASN A 3 -4.87 -21.93 -47.59
N LYS A 4 -6.01 -22.62 -47.71
CA LYS A 4 -7.25 -22.33 -46.95
C LYS A 4 -7.00 -22.31 -45.44
N SER A 5 -6.07 -23.11 -44.93
CA SER A 5 -5.72 -23.14 -43.50
C SER A 5 -5.04 -21.85 -43.04
N LEU A 6 -4.23 -21.22 -43.91
CA LEU A 6 -3.57 -19.95 -43.60
C LEU A 6 -4.57 -18.78 -43.61
N LEU A 7 -5.54 -18.82 -44.52
CA LEU A 7 -6.63 -17.85 -44.58
C LEU A 7 -7.54 -17.95 -43.33
N THR A 8 -7.85 -19.17 -42.88
CA THR A 8 -8.63 -19.39 -41.66
C THR A 8 -7.89 -18.89 -40.42
N LEU A 9 -6.59 -19.17 -40.28
CA LEU A 9 -5.77 -18.66 -39.17
C LEU A 9 -5.67 -17.13 -39.18
N LEU A 10 -5.54 -16.51 -40.36
CA LEU A 10 -5.51 -15.05 -40.51
C LEU A 10 -6.86 -14.43 -40.13
N VAL A 11 -7.97 -15.04 -40.55
CA VAL A 11 -9.34 -14.57 -40.23
C VAL A 11 -9.65 -14.74 -38.75
N PHE A 12 -9.24 -15.83 -38.10
CA PHE A 12 -9.39 -15.98 -36.65
C PHE A 12 -8.47 -15.03 -35.87
N SER A 13 -7.27 -14.74 -36.36
CA SER A 13 -6.38 -13.76 -35.74
C SER A 13 -6.90 -12.33 -35.90
N LEU A 14 -7.49 -11.99 -37.06
CA LEU A 14 -8.08 -10.68 -37.34
C LEU A 14 -9.42 -10.48 -36.61
N LEU A 15 -10.28 -11.51 -36.55
CA LEU A 15 -11.53 -11.48 -35.77
C LEU A 15 -11.24 -11.52 -34.26
N GLY A 16 -10.25 -12.30 -33.83
CA GLY A 16 -9.77 -12.33 -32.46
C GLY A 16 -9.20 -10.99 -32.02
N ALA A 17 -8.38 -10.36 -32.86
CA ALA A 17 -7.92 -8.99 -32.64
C ALA A 17 -9.09 -8.01 -32.60
N ALA A 18 -10.01 -8.03 -33.59
CA ALA A 18 -11.16 -7.13 -33.64
C ALA A 18 -12.11 -7.27 -32.42
N LEU A 19 -12.25 -8.48 -31.86
CA LEU A 19 -13.05 -8.72 -30.65
C LEU A 19 -12.32 -8.25 -29.37
N TRP A 20 -10.99 -8.31 -29.35
CA TRP A 20 -10.16 -7.71 -28.28
C TRP A 20 -10.16 -6.18 -28.34
N TYR A 21 -10.33 -5.60 -29.53
CA TYR A 21 -10.49 -4.16 -29.78
C TYR A 21 -11.96 -3.69 -29.68
N SER A 22 -12.71 -4.18 -28.70
CA SER A 22 -14.07 -3.72 -28.43
C SER A 22 -14.12 -2.74 -27.26
N TRP A 23 -15.07 -1.79 -27.31
CA TRP A 23 -15.37 -0.90 -26.20
C TRP A 23 -15.75 -1.71 -24.96
N GLN A 24 -15.07 -1.44 -23.84
CA GLN A 24 -15.38 -2.08 -22.56
C GLN A 24 -16.30 -1.17 -21.75
N ASP A 25 -17.48 -1.66 -21.37
CA ASP A 25 -18.45 -0.89 -20.59
C ASP A 25 -18.06 -0.85 -19.10
N VAL A 26 -18.11 0.35 -18.52
CA VAL A 26 -17.89 0.62 -17.10
C VAL A 26 -19.10 1.37 -16.56
N LYS A 27 -19.87 0.72 -15.69
CA LYS A 27 -21.02 1.34 -15.04
C LYS A 27 -20.54 2.31 -13.98
N THR A 28 -21.12 3.50 -13.95
CA THR A 28 -21.01 4.37 -12.78
C THR A 28 -21.82 3.77 -11.65
N THR A 29 -21.19 3.64 -10.49
CA THR A 29 -21.83 3.28 -9.22
C THR A 29 -22.06 4.50 -8.34
N ALA A 30 -21.67 5.69 -8.81
CA ALA A 30 -21.88 6.95 -8.11
C ALA A 30 -23.39 7.15 -7.85
N PRO A 31 -23.83 7.14 -6.59
CA PRO A 31 -25.24 7.09 -6.22
C PRO A 31 -25.99 8.37 -6.57
N ASN A 32 -25.25 9.46 -6.77
CA ASN A 32 -25.76 10.75 -7.19
C ASN A 32 -25.79 10.93 -8.72
N THR A 33 -25.66 9.86 -9.50
CA THR A 33 -25.62 9.94 -10.96
C THR A 33 -26.66 9.06 -11.63
N THR A 34 -27.12 9.44 -12.80
CA THR A 34 -28.01 8.62 -13.63
C THR A 34 -27.61 8.74 -15.10
N GLY A 35 -27.42 7.61 -15.78
CA GLY A 35 -27.09 7.60 -17.22
C GLY A 35 -25.63 7.91 -17.58
N LEU A 36 -24.77 8.26 -16.62
CA LEU A 36 -23.35 8.60 -16.84
C LEU A 36 -22.44 7.38 -17.10
N ASN A 37 -22.89 6.38 -17.86
CA ASN A 37 -22.09 5.20 -18.15
C ASN A 37 -20.80 5.56 -18.91
N MET A 38 -19.72 4.85 -18.59
CA MET A 38 -18.42 5.04 -19.22
C MET A 38 -18.13 3.86 -20.15
N ARG A 39 -17.40 4.11 -21.23
CA ARG A 39 -16.83 3.09 -22.11
C ARG A 39 -15.37 3.43 -22.37
N VAL A 40 -14.51 2.42 -22.43
CA VAL A 40 -13.08 2.62 -22.71
C VAL A 40 -12.63 1.86 -23.94
N PHE A 41 -11.80 2.51 -24.75
CA PHE A 41 -11.17 1.94 -25.94
C PHE A 41 -9.81 2.60 -26.18
N GLY A 42 -8.72 1.84 -26.16
CA GLY A 42 -7.37 2.39 -26.20
C GLY A 42 -7.15 3.40 -25.06
N ARG A 43 -6.80 4.65 -25.41
CA ARG A 43 -6.67 5.76 -24.45
C ARG A 43 -7.88 6.68 -24.39
N GLN A 44 -8.99 6.26 -24.99
CA GLN A 44 -10.21 7.05 -25.04
C GLN A 44 -11.20 6.56 -23.99
N ILE A 45 -11.72 7.51 -23.21
CA ILE A 45 -12.85 7.28 -22.31
C ILE A 45 -14.03 8.05 -22.86
N LEU A 46 -15.06 7.34 -23.28
CA LEU A 46 -16.35 7.91 -23.63
C LEU A 46 -17.26 7.90 -22.41
N VAL A 47 -17.76 9.06 -22.01
CA VAL A 47 -18.76 9.19 -20.95
C VAL A 47 -20.09 9.57 -21.59
N ALA A 48 -21.12 8.76 -21.37
CA ALA A 48 -22.47 9.04 -21.85
C ALA A 48 -23.07 10.26 -21.14
N GLY A 49 -24.05 10.91 -21.80
CA GLY A 49 -24.82 11.98 -21.17
C GLY A 49 -25.79 11.43 -20.12
N GLY A 50 -26.08 12.23 -19.11
CA GLY A 50 -26.90 11.82 -17.97
C GLY A 50 -27.23 12.97 -17.04
N THR A 51 -27.43 12.67 -15.76
CA THR A 51 -27.63 13.66 -14.71
C THR A 51 -26.73 13.39 -13.51
N VAL A 52 -26.39 14.47 -12.79
CA VAL A 52 -25.70 14.42 -11.50
C VAL A 52 -26.46 15.25 -10.47
N ARG A 53 -26.59 14.74 -9.25
CA ARG A 53 -27.08 15.48 -8.09
C ARG A 53 -25.88 16.02 -7.31
N LEU A 54 -25.82 17.34 -7.15
CA LEU A 54 -24.80 18.00 -6.35
C LEU A 54 -25.09 17.85 -4.85
N THR A 55 -24.11 18.14 -4.01
CA THR A 55 -24.22 18.10 -2.55
C THR A 55 -25.31 19.03 -2.01
N ASN A 56 -25.62 20.13 -2.69
CA ASN A 56 -26.72 21.03 -2.36
C ASN A 56 -28.10 20.54 -2.86
N GLY A 57 -28.21 19.32 -3.35
CA GLY A 57 -29.45 18.71 -3.86
C GLY A 57 -29.82 19.10 -5.30
N ARG A 58 -29.12 20.07 -5.92
CA ARG A 58 -29.40 20.48 -7.30
C ARG A 58 -29.05 19.37 -8.29
N VAL A 59 -29.95 19.07 -9.21
CA VAL A 59 -29.73 18.11 -10.29
C VAL A 59 -29.31 18.85 -11.55
N LEU A 60 -28.21 18.43 -12.16
CA LEU A 60 -27.68 18.99 -13.40
C LEU A 60 -27.74 17.96 -14.53
N ALA A 61 -28.14 18.40 -15.71
CA ALA A 61 -27.98 17.63 -16.94
C ALA A 61 -26.53 17.73 -17.42
N VAL A 62 -25.97 16.60 -17.80
CA VAL A 62 -24.57 16.46 -18.20
C VAL A 62 -24.53 15.94 -19.62
N ARG A 63 -23.86 16.68 -20.51
CA ARG A 63 -23.64 16.23 -21.89
C ARG A 63 -22.50 15.23 -21.93
N GLY A 64 -22.67 14.16 -22.69
CA GLY A 64 -21.62 13.16 -22.90
C GLY A 64 -20.38 13.76 -23.54
N ARG A 65 -19.22 13.19 -23.24
CA ARG A 65 -17.92 13.68 -23.70
C ARG A 65 -16.92 12.54 -23.84
N THR A 66 -16.04 12.65 -24.82
CA THR A 66 -14.87 11.76 -24.98
C THR A 66 -13.63 12.46 -24.45
N PHE A 67 -12.83 11.73 -23.69
CA PHE A 67 -11.53 12.14 -23.18
C PHE A 67 -10.44 11.30 -23.83
N SER A 68 -9.32 11.92 -24.16
CA SER A 68 -8.10 11.22 -24.61
C SER A 68 -7.05 11.37 -23.52
N LEU A 69 -6.49 10.25 -23.06
CA LEU A 69 -5.49 10.22 -22.02
C LEU A 69 -4.09 10.25 -22.63
N ALA A 70 -3.26 11.19 -22.18
CA ALA A 70 -1.84 11.18 -22.52
C ALA A 70 -1.18 9.91 -21.94
N PRO A 71 -0.12 9.36 -22.55
CA PRO A 71 0.62 8.28 -21.91
C PRO A 71 1.33 8.82 -20.66
N CYS A 72 1.66 7.95 -19.72
CA CYS A 72 2.51 8.35 -18.59
C CYS A 72 3.98 8.32 -19.02
N PRO A 73 4.79 9.35 -18.74
CA PRO A 73 6.18 9.40 -19.17
C PRO A 73 7.03 8.34 -18.47
N GLY A 74 8.13 7.97 -19.12
CA GLY A 74 9.23 7.27 -18.47
C GLY A 74 10.25 8.23 -17.91
N VAL A 75 11.07 7.77 -16.96
CA VAL A 75 12.25 8.49 -16.49
C VAL A 75 13.48 7.68 -16.82
N SER A 76 14.42 8.26 -17.57
CA SER A 76 15.67 7.61 -17.92
C SER A 76 16.81 8.07 -17.01
N TYR A 77 17.61 7.12 -16.57
CA TYR A 77 18.85 7.32 -15.84
C TYR A 77 20.01 6.95 -16.77
N ARG A 78 21.12 7.69 -16.63
CA ARG A 78 22.34 7.53 -17.39
C ARG A 78 23.52 7.54 -16.44
N ASP A 79 24.47 6.64 -16.68
CA ASP A 79 25.70 6.51 -15.93
C ASP A 79 25.45 6.46 -14.41
N GLU A 80 24.40 5.75 -13.97
CA GLU A 80 24.12 5.61 -12.55
C GLU A 80 25.20 4.71 -11.92
N PRO A 81 26.01 5.21 -10.98
CA PRO A 81 27.00 4.36 -10.31
C PRO A 81 26.28 3.28 -9.50
N PHE A 82 26.67 2.03 -9.71
CA PHE A 82 26.04 0.87 -9.09
C PHE A 82 27.12 -0.16 -8.71
N GLN A 83 26.90 -0.87 -7.60
CA GLN A 83 27.79 -1.93 -7.17
C GLN A 83 27.15 -3.30 -7.43
N LEU A 84 27.67 -4.02 -8.42
CA LEU A 84 27.31 -5.41 -8.65
C LEU A 84 27.95 -6.30 -7.59
N VAL A 85 27.18 -7.29 -7.18
CA VAL A 85 27.43 -8.15 -6.04
C VAL A 85 26.85 -9.52 -6.36
N SER A 86 27.53 -10.56 -5.89
CA SER A 86 27.10 -11.94 -6.13
C SER A 86 25.72 -12.22 -5.53
N VAL A 87 24.94 -13.07 -6.20
CA VAL A 87 23.69 -13.66 -5.68
C VAL A 87 23.92 -14.32 -4.32
N ASP A 88 25.11 -14.90 -4.10
CA ASP A 88 25.47 -15.60 -2.86
C ASP A 88 26.05 -14.67 -1.79
N SER A 89 26.10 -13.36 -2.04
CA SER A 89 26.50 -12.40 -1.02
C SER A 89 25.53 -12.51 0.16
N PRO A 90 26.03 -12.64 1.41
CA PRO A 90 25.21 -12.78 2.61
C PRO A 90 24.53 -11.46 3.01
N ASP A 91 24.20 -10.60 2.04
CA ASP A 91 23.55 -9.32 2.32
C ASP A 91 22.15 -9.61 2.86
N PRO A 92 21.89 -9.26 4.13
CA PRO A 92 20.63 -9.60 4.76
C PRO A 92 19.44 -8.85 4.14
N PHE A 93 19.67 -7.83 3.30
CA PHE A 93 18.62 -6.99 2.77
C PHE A 93 18.68 -6.87 1.25
N PRO A 94 17.94 -7.72 0.50
CA PRO A 94 17.98 -7.73 -0.95
C PRO A 94 17.44 -6.46 -1.63
N TRP A 95 16.98 -5.47 -0.85
CA TRP A 95 16.52 -4.15 -1.29
C TRP A 95 17.61 -3.06 -1.28
N THR A 96 18.81 -3.31 -0.77
CA THR A 96 19.92 -2.32 -0.79
C THR A 96 20.59 -2.18 -2.16
N ARG A 97 20.21 -3.02 -3.13
CA ARG A 97 20.91 -3.23 -4.41
C ARG A 97 19.97 -3.06 -5.60
N ILE A 98 19.36 -1.89 -5.67
CA ILE A 98 18.27 -1.63 -6.62
C ILE A 98 18.54 -0.31 -7.35
N PRO A 99 18.40 -0.25 -8.68
CA PRO A 99 18.67 0.96 -9.44
C PRO A 99 17.83 2.14 -8.91
N LYS A 100 18.38 3.35 -8.95
CA LYS A 100 17.67 4.55 -8.48
C LYS A 100 16.29 4.66 -9.13
N GLY A 101 15.29 4.85 -8.28
CA GLY A 101 13.90 4.99 -8.72
C GLY A 101 13.17 3.69 -9.05
N THR A 102 13.77 2.52 -8.84
CA THR A 102 13.01 1.26 -8.67
C THR A 102 12.67 0.99 -7.20
N ALA A 103 13.03 1.91 -6.32
CA ALA A 103 12.74 1.88 -4.88
C ALA A 103 11.77 2.98 -4.45
N VAL A 104 10.94 2.70 -3.44
CA VAL A 104 10.21 3.68 -2.64
C VAL A 104 10.25 3.23 -1.18
N CYS A 105 10.52 4.14 -0.24
CA CYS A 105 10.58 3.83 1.21
C CYS A 105 11.49 2.66 1.57
N GLY A 106 12.64 2.54 0.88
CA GLY A 106 13.60 1.46 1.13
C GLY A 106 13.16 0.08 0.62
N THR A 107 12.06 -0.02 -0.14
CA THR A 107 11.57 -1.27 -0.73
C THR A 107 11.46 -1.17 -2.25
N THR A 108 11.59 -2.30 -2.94
CA THR A 108 11.45 -2.39 -4.40
C THR A 108 10.01 -2.21 -4.84
N VAL A 109 9.81 -1.41 -5.87
CA VAL A 109 8.53 -1.29 -6.55
C VAL A 109 8.50 -2.24 -7.75
N ALA A 110 7.56 -3.20 -7.72
CA ALA A 110 7.39 -4.18 -8.80
C ALA A 110 7.11 -3.52 -10.16
N ASP A 111 7.46 -4.14 -11.29
CA ASP A 111 7.07 -3.72 -12.65
C ASP A 111 7.45 -2.28 -13.03
N VAL A 112 8.44 -1.68 -12.36
CA VAL A 112 8.88 -0.29 -12.62
C VAL A 112 10.04 -0.23 -13.60
N LEU A 113 11.00 -1.15 -13.55
CA LEU A 113 12.09 -1.18 -14.53
C LEU A 113 11.54 -1.53 -15.93
N VAL A 114 12.05 -0.88 -16.98
CA VAL A 114 11.86 -1.36 -18.36
C VAL A 114 13.04 -2.26 -18.71
N PRO A 115 12.91 -3.61 -18.68
CA PRO A 115 14.07 -4.48 -18.75
C PRO A 115 14.90 -4.28 -20.02
N ALA A 116 14.24 -4.09 -21.17
CA ALA A 116 14.89 -3.85 -22.46
C ALA A 116 15.74 -2.56 -22.52
N SER A 117 15.54 -1.63 -21.58
CA SER A 117 16.30 -0.38 -21.51
C SER A 117 17.58 -0.47 -20.70
N LEU A 118 17.75 -1.50 -19.87
CA LEU A 118 18.91 -1.64 -18.99
C LEU A 118 20.17 -1.91 -19.82
N ARG A 119 21.24 -1.16 -19.54
CA ARG A 119 22.60 -1.37 -20.02
C ARG A 119 23.54 -1.27 -18.83
N ILE A 120 24.52 -2.16 -18.76
CA ILE A 120 25.51 -2.24 -17.69
C ILE A 120 26.89 -2.00 -18.29
N LYS A 121 27.56 -0.95 -17.84
CA LYS A 121 28.87 -0.53 -18.32
C LYS A 121 29.91 -0.67 -17.20
N SER A 122 31.12 -1.15 -17.47
CA SER A 122 32.23 -0.93 -16.56
C SER A 122 32.80 0.48 -16.75
N ALA A 123 33.69 0.90 -15.86
CA ALA A 123 34.46 2.13 -16.03
C ALA A 123 35.27 2.17 -17.34
N ASP A 124 35.66 1.01 -17.89
CA ASP A 124 36.60 0.91 -19.01
C ASP A 124 35.99 0.33 -20.31
N ARG A 125 34.79 -0.26 -20.28
CA ARG A 125 34.07 -0.84 -21.45
C ARG A 125 32.60 -1.15 -21.16
N ASP A 126 31.76 -1.28 -22.20
CA ASP A 126 30.42 -1.86 -22.05
C ASP A 126 30.53 -3.34 -21.66
N LEU A 127 29.81 -3.79 -20.64
CA LEU A 127 29.91 -5.15 -20.09
C LEU A 127 28.78 -6.07 -20.56
N SER A 128 27.86 -5.57 -21.39
CA SER A 128 26.64 -6.30 -21.77
C SER A 128 26.88 -7.70 -22.35
N ASP A 129 28.08 -7.96 -22.87
CA ASP A 129 28.41 -9.18 -23.62
C ASP A 129 29.39 -10.13 -22.88
N ASP A 130 30.07 -9.67 -21.83
CA ASP A 130 31.21 -10.38 -21.20
C ASP A 130 30.93 -10.88 -19.77
N ILE A 131 29.89 -10.39 -19.10
CA ILE A 131 29.50 -10.78 -17.74
C ILE A 131 28.05 -11.22 -17.75
N ASN A 132 27.79 -12.44 -17.26
CA ASN A 132 26.42 -12.90 -17.04
C ASN A 132 25.85 -12.17 -15.81
N PHE A 133 24.85 -11.33 -16.05
CA PHE A 133 24.03 -10.74 -15.00
C PHE A 133 22.60 -11.24 -15.14
N GLU A 134 21.93 -11.40 -14.01
CA GLU A 134 20.51 -11.68 -13.96
C GLU A 134 19.79 -10.39 -13.60
N VAL A 135 18.79 -10.03 -14.41
CA VAL A 135 17.89 -8.92 -14.14
C VAL A 135 16.57 -9.53 -13.73
N ASP A 136 16.13 -9.21 -12.53
CA ASP A 136 14.76 -9.49 -12.12
C ASP A 136 13.84 -8.48 -12.80
N PRO A 137 13.02 -8.88 -13.79
CA PRO A 137 12.21 -7.94 -14.55
C PRO A 137 11.04 -7.39 -13.72
N VAL A 138 10.67 -8.07 -12.63
CA VAL A 138 9.59 -7.66 -11.74
C VAL A 138 10.15 -6.69 -10.71
N TRP A 139 11.21 -7.06 -10.01
CA TRP A 139 11.73 -6.27 -8.89
C TRP A 139 12.84 -5.29 -9.27
N GLY A 140 13.30 -5.34 -10.52
CA GLY A 140 14.38 -4.50 -11.02
C GLY A 140 15.74 -4.78 -10.37
N ARG A 141 15.91 -5.96 -9.77
CA ARG A 141 17.18 -6.37 -9.15
C ARG A 141 18.19 -6.70 -10.24
N VAL A 142 19.44 -6.31 -10.03
CA VAL A 142 20.55 -6.61 -10.94
C VAL A 142 21.61 -7.35 -10.14
N LEU A 143 21.78 -8.63 -10.45
CA LEU A 143 22.69 -9.53 -9.72
C LEU A 143 23.75 -10.07 -10.67
N SER A 144 25.00 -10.19 -10.22
CA SER A 144 26.01 -10.93 -10.99
C SER A 144 25.83 -12.42 -10.76
N THR A 145 25.75 -13.23 -11.81
CA THR A 145 25.76 -14.69 -11.67
C THR A 145 27.18 -15.21 -11.87
N SER A 146 27.72 -15.91 -10.88
CA SER A 146 28.87 -16.80 -11.14
C SER A 146 28.36 -17.95 -11.99
N ARG A 147 29.07 -18.31 -13.07
CA ARG A 147 28.73 -19.43 -13.96
C ARG A 147 28.18 -20.64 -13.18
N VAL A 148 26.98 -21.08 -13.55
CA VAL A 148 26.39 -22.37 -13.18
C VAL A 148 27.38 -23.48 -13.58
N GLY A 149 27.52 -24.49 -12.70
CA GLY A 149 28.14 -25.76 -13.05
C GLY A 149 27.50 -26.39 -14.29
N ALA A 150 28.10 -27.43 -14.84
CA ALA A 150 27.72 -28.02 -16.12
C ALA A 150 26.34 -28.73 -16.15
N ASP A 151 25.49 -28.53 -15.15
CA ASP A 151 24.30 -29.33 -14.83
C ASP A 151 22.95 -28.67 -15.17
N GLY A 152 22.93 -27.47 -15.76
CA GLY A 152 21.79 -26.99 -16.56
C GLY A 152 20.44 -26.84 -15.83
N LEU A 153 20.42 -26.80 -14.50
CA LEU A 153 19.21 -26.49 -13.74
C LEU A 153 18.89 -25.00 -13.83
N GLN A 154 17.85 -24.67 -14.61
CA GLN A 154 17.18 -23.38 -14.55
C GLN A 154 16.65 -23.18 -13.12
N ARG A 155 17.29 -22.30 -12.33
CA ARG A 155 16.66 -21.71 -11.13
C ARG A 155 15.63 -20.66 -11.55
N GLY A 156 14.66 -21.07 -12.36
CA GLY A 156 13.55 -20.23 -12.81
C GLY A 156 12.35 -20.41 -11.90
N GLU A 157 12.51 -20.17 -10.61
CA GLU A 157 11.44 -20.01 -9.62
C GLU A 157 12.10 -19.69 -8.27
N MET A 158 12.52 -18.44 -8.09
CA MET A 158 12.85 -17.95 -6.75
C MET A 158 11.56 -17.95 -5.94
N ALA A 159 11.46 -18.93 -5.04
CA ALA A 159 10.39 -19.05 -4.06
C ALA A 159 10.15 -17.69 -3.39
N ALA A 160 8.88 -17.29 -3.36
CA ALA A 160 8.42 -16.21 -2.50
C ALA A 160 8.90 -16.53 -1.07
N PHE A 161 9.70 -15.63 -0.49
CA PHE A 161 10.00 -15.52 0.94
C PHE A 161 9.87 -16.82 1.76
N GLY A 162 10.93 -17.62 1.88
CA GLY A 162 10.94 -18.67 2.90
C GLY A 162 12.00 -19.77 2.80
N ASP A 163 12.34 -20.26 1.60
CA ASP A 163 13.01 -21.56 1.48
C ASP A 163 14.42 -21.50 0.89
N LEU A 164 15.38 -20.94 1.62
CA LEU A 164 16.80 -21.21 1.37
C LEU A 164 17.38 -21.97 2.57
N ASN A 165 17.61 -23.28 2.38
CA ASN A 165 18.31 -24.12 3.34
C ASN A 165 19.81 -23.74 3.33
N PRO A 166 20.40 -23.27 4.45
CA PRO A 166 21.80 -22.79 4.48
C PRO A 166 22.87 -23.86 4.20
N ALA A 167 22.50 -25.14 4.20
CA ALA A 167 23.44 -26.26 4.12
C ALA A 167 24.03 -26.51 2.72
N ASP A 168 23.46 -25.92 1.66
CA ASP A 168 23.89 -26.16 0.26
C ASP A 168 24.85 -25.09 -0.30
N ALA A 169 25.31 -24.14 0.53
CA ALA A 169 26.10 -22.97 0.09
C ALA A 169 27.63 -23.20 -0.02
N HIS A 170 28.11 -24.44 0.02
CA HIS A 170 29.54 -24.73 0.08
C HIS A 170 30.12 -25.02 -1.31
N ASN A 171 30.48 -23.94 -2.03
CA ASN A 171 31.54 -23.82 -3.06
C ASN A 171 31.16 -22.80 -4.15
N VAL A 172 30.84 -21.57 -3.77
CA VAL A 172 30.70 -20.47 -4.74
C VAL A 172 31.86 -19.51 -4.59
N HIS A 173 32.63 -19.33 -5.66
CA HIS A 173 33.65 -18.29 -5.73
C HIS A 173 32.98 -16.93 -5.67
N PHE A 174 33.14 -16.22 -4.55
CA PHE A 174 32.68 -14.84 -4.42
C PHE A 174 33.41 -13.96 -5.43
N CYS A 175 32.71 -13.53 -6.48
CA CYS A 175 33.18 -12.39 -7.26
C CYS A 175 33.22 -11.17 -6.33
N GLN A 176 34.39 -10.55 -6.21
CA GLN A 176 34.53 -9.27 -5.51
C GLN A 176 33.51 -8.26 -6.06
N PRO A 177 32.94 -7.38 -5.21
CA PRO A 177 32.00 -6.36 -5.68
C PRO A 177 32.59 -5.57 -6.85
N GLN A 178 31.81 -5.42 -7.93
CA GLN A 178 32.25 -4.71 -9.13
C GLN A 178 31.49 -3.40 -9.26
N ASN A 179 32.22 -2.30 -9.34
CA ASN A 179 31.61 -1.00 -9.65
C ASN A 179 31.30 -0.94 -11.15
N VAL A 180 30.04 -0.64 -11.46
CA VAL A 180 29.52 -0.48 -12.81
C VAL A 180 28.69 0.79 -12.90
N PHE A 181 28.28 1.13 -14.12
CA PHE A 181 27.35 2.20 -14.42
C PHE A 181 26.13 1.64 -15.12
N LEU A 182 24.94 2.07 -14.70
CA LEU A 182 23.67 1.65 -15.29
C LEU A 182 23.06 2.77 -16.14
N ASP A 183 22.62 2.40 -17.34
CA ASP A 183 21.64 3.19 -18.09
C ASP A 183 20.33 2.41 -18.13
N TYR A 184 19.22 3.04 -17.78
CA TYR A 184 17.92 2.37 -17.79
C TYR A 184 16.79 3.40 -17.77
N THR A 185 15.60 2.92 -18.10
CA THR A 185 14.35 3.68 -18.03
C THR A 185 13.43 3.00 -17.04
N ILE A 186 12.82 3.80 -16.18
CA ILE A 186 11.74 3.37 -15.31
C ILE A 186 10.39 3.85 -15.82
N ARG A 187 9.38 3.08 -15.44
CA ARG A 187 7.96 3.29 -15.67
C ARG A 187 7.40 4.20 -14.59
N GLN A 188 6.60 5.18 -14.99
CA GLN A 188 5.76 5.94 -14.07
C GLN A 188 4.30 5.70 -14.38
N ARG A 189 3.45 5.84 -13.38
CA ARG A 189 1.99 5.77 -13.50
C ARG A 189 1.38 7.02 -12.89
N ARG A 190 0.17 7.38 -13.28
CA ARG A 190 -0.58 8.47 -12.64
C ARG A 190 -2.03 8.09 -12.44
N LEU A 191 -2.70 8.75 -11.51
CA LEU A 191 -4.15 8.75 -11.44
C LEU A 191 -4.66 10.04 -12.07
N SER A 192 -5.58 9.92 -13.01
CA SER A 192 -6.40 11.04 -13.46
C SER A 192 -7.79 10.91 -12.83
N THR A 193 -8.46 12.03 -12.58
CA THR A 193 -9.80 12.02 -11.97
C THR A 193 -10.82 12.59 -12.96
N LEU A 194 -11.84 11.79 -13.26
CA LEU A 194 -13.01 12.21 -14.03
C LEU A 194 -14.04 12.79 -13.07
N TYR A 195 -14.52 14.00 -13.34
CA TYR A 195 -15.48 14.69 -12.49
C TYR A 195 -16.47 15.54 -13.28
N VAL A 196 -17.58 15.90 -12.63
CA VAL A 196 -18.51 16.93 -13.10
C VAL A 196 -18.31 18.17 -12.24
N ASP A 197 -18.06 19.32 -12.87
CA ASP A 197 -17.94 20.57 -12.13
C ASP A 197 -19.30 21.11 -11.66
N LYS A 198 -19.28 22.18 -10.86
CA LYS A 198 -20.49 22.84 -10.34
C LYS A 198 -21.44 23.38 -11.42
N THR A 199 -21.02 23.43 -12.69
CA THR A 199 -21.83 23.90 -13.82
C THR A 199 -22.42 22.74 -14.64
N GLY A 200 -22.07 21.49 -14.32
CA GLY A 200 -22.56 20.30 -15.02
C GLY A 200 -21.68 19.88 -16.19
N ILE A 201 -20.48 20.45 -16.32
CA ILE A 201 -19.54 20.11 -17.39
C ILE A 201 -18.64 18.97 -16.94
N LEU A 202 -18.54 17.93 -17.79
CA LEU A 202 -17.57 16.84 -17.60
C LEU A 202 -16.15 17.32 -17.87
N GLN A 203 -15.26 17.06 -16.92
CA GLN A 203 -13.84 17.38 -16.98
C GLN A 203 -12.98 16.20 -16.51
N MET A 204 -11.73 16.19 -16.95
CA MET A 204 -10.70 15.25 -16.51
C MET A 204 -9.55 16.08 -15.92
N CYS A 205 -9.10 15.75 -14.72
CA CYS A 205 -7.89 16.31 -14.13
C CYS A 205 -6.79 15.26 -14.22
N ASP A 206 -5.66 15.58 -14.85
CA ASP A 206 -4.49 14.70 -14.83
C ASP A 206 -3.75 14.83 -13.50
N GLY A 207 -3.40 13.69 -12.89
CA GLY A 207 -2.52 13.67 -11.73
C GLY A 207 -1.04 13.67 -12.08
N VAL A 208 -0.23 13.64 -11.02
CA VAL A 208 1.22 13.66 -11.13
C VAL A 208 1.76 12.23 -11.34
N PRO A 209 2.62 12.00 -12.35
CA PRO A 209 3.33 10.73 -12.50
C PRO A 209 4.14 10.35 -11.26
N SER A 210 4.06 9.08 -10.87
CA SER A 210 4.77 8.48 -9.74
C SER A 210 5.32 7.10 -10.12
N ARG A 211 6.47 6.72 -9.54
CA ARG A 211 7.04 5.37 -9.65
C ARG A 211 6.29 4.35 -8.78
N GLY A 212 5.76 4.80 -7.63
CA GLY A 212 5.02 3.99 -6.67
C GLY A 212 3.51 4.06 -6.89
N SER A 213 2.77 4.26 -5.81
CA SER A 213 1.33 4.52 -5.87
C SER A 213 1.01 6.01 -6.01
N PRO A 214 0.44 6.46 -7.15
CA PRO A 214 0.01 7.84 -7.34
C PRO A 214 -1.24 8.15 -6.50
N SER A 215 -1.39 9.40 -6.09
CA SER A 215 -2.61 9.91 -5.46
C SER A 215 -3.55 10.53 -6.50
N PRO A 216 -4.87 10.52 -6.25
CA PRO A 216 -5.81 11.33 -7.04
C PRO A 216 -5.41 12.82 -7.02
N PRO A 217 -5.51 13.55 -8.14
CA PRO A 217 -5.30 15.00 -8.16
C PRO A 217 -6.37 15.72 -7.33
N ALA A 218 -6.01 16.91 -6.83
CA ALA A 218 -6.99 17.83 -6.25
C ALA A 218 -7.99 18.27 -7.33
N ILE A 219 -9.27 18.27 -6.98
CA ILE A 219 -10.36 18.70 -7.85
C ILE A 219 -10.96 20.03 -7.37
N PRO A 220 -11.62 20.80 -8.25
CA PRO A 220 -12.30 22.02 -7.83
C PRO A 220 -13.35 21.76 -6.75
N HIS A 221 -13.40 22.63 -5.74
CA HIS A 221 -14.40 22.56 -4.67
C HIS A 221 -15.83 22.52 -5.23
N GLY A 222 -16.66 21.61 -4.70
CA GLY A 222 -18.04 21.38 -5.12
C GLY A 222 -18.20 20.60 -6.42
N ALA A 223 -17.11 20.08 -7.01
CA ALA A 223 -17.17 19.07 -8.06
C ALA A 223 -17.65 17.71 -7.52
N VAL A 224 -18.25 16.91 -8.40
CA VAL A 224 -18.63 15.52 -8.11
C VAL A 224 -17.69 14.59 -8.85
N ILE A 225 -16.93 13.77 -8.12
CA ILE A 225 -16.05 12.75 -8.70
C ILE A 225 -16.91 11.62 -9.26
N LEU A 226 -16.58 11.18 -10.48
CA LEU A 226 -17.20 10.03 -11.11
C LEU A 226 -16.32 8.78 -11.02
N ALA A 227 -15.02 8.94 -11.29
CA ALA A 227 -14.05 7.85 -11.26
C ALA A 227 -12.63 8.39 -11.15
N ASN A 228 -11.75 7.58 -10.56
CA ASN A 228 -10.31 7.71 -10.81
C ASN A 228 -9.92 6.75 -11.94
N VAL A 229 -8.92 7.15 -12.71
CA VAL A 229 -8.41 6.42 -13.87
C VAL A 229 -6.92 6.23 -13.67
N LEU A 230 -6.49 4.99 -13.47
CA LEU A 230 -5.07 4.66 -13.46
C LEU A 230 -4.55 4.68 -14.88
N VAL A 231 -3.53 5.50 -15.14
CA VAL A 231 -2.83 5.52 -16.41
C VAL A 231 -1.52 4.74 -16.24
N PRO A 232 -1.45 3.49 -16.73
CA PRO A 232 -0.24 2.70 -16.64
C PRO A 232 0.87 3.25 -17.54
N SER A 233 2.13 3.03 -17.15
CA SER A 233 3.29 3.46 -17.94
C SER A 233 3.37 2.76 -19.27
N PHE A 234 3.77 3.49 -20.32
CA PHE A 234 4.01 2.98 -21.68
C PHE A 234 2.87 2.14 -22.27
N SER A 235 1.69 2.20 -21.67
CA SER A 235 0.52 1.54 -22.22
C SER A 235 -0.17 2.52 -23.15
N ASP A 236 -0.35 2.11 -24.39
CA ASP A 236 -1.29 2.76 -25.31
C ASP A 236 -2.74 2.40 -25.01
N TRP A 237 -2.98 1.77 -23.86
CA TRP A 237 -4.27 1.24 -23.47
C TRP A 237 -4.60 1.53 -22.00
N VAL A 238 -5.85 1.92 -21.77
CA VAL A 238 -6.48 1.92 -20.45
C VAL A 238 -7.58 0.87 -20.51
N SER A 239 -7.53 -0.10 -19.61
CA SER A 239 -8.52 -1.17 -19.54
C SER A 239 -9.68 -0.76 -18.63
N ARG A 240 -10.77 -1.53 -18.66
CA ARG A 240 -11.85 -1.37 -17.68
C ARG A 240 -11.34 -1.48 -16.24
N ALA A 241 -10.35 -2.32 -15.96
CA ALA A 241 -9.81 -2.49 -14.61
C ALA A 241 -9.05 -1.26 -14.10
N ASP A 242 -8.66 -0.36 -15.00
CA ASP A 242 -7.97 0.88 -14.68
C ASP A 242 -8.93 2.03 -14.38
N ILE A 243 -10.21 1.88 -14.70
CA ILE A 243 -11.28 2.82 -14.32
C ILE A 243 -11.87 2.35 -13.00
N MET A 244 -11.78 3.20 -11.99
CA MET A 244 -12.25 2.93 -10.63
C MET A 244 -13.38 3.92 -10.31
N PRO A 245 -14.65 3.54 -10.57
CA PRO A 245 -15.79 4.39 -10.29
C PRO A 245 -15.89 4.71 -8.81
N VAL A 246 -16.20 5.96 -8.50
CA VAL A 246 -16.51 6.40 -7.14
C VAL A 246 -17.94 5.98 -6.83
N SER A 247 -18.16 5.36 -5.68
CA SER A 247 -19.47 4.84 -5.25
C SER A 247 -20.04 5.59 -4.04
N VAL A 248 -19.42 6.70 -3.61
CA VAL A 248 -19.74 7.30 -2.30
C VAL A 248 -21.14 7.92 -2.25
N ALA A 249 -22.02 7.29 -1.47
CA ALA A 249 -23.19 7.89 -0.82
C ALA A 249 -23.06 7.92 0.71
N GLN A 250 -22.06 7.25 1.31
CA GLN A 250 -22.01 7.10 2.76
C GLN A 250 -20.68 7.59 3.30
N ALA A 251 -20.76 8.56 4.22
CA ALA A 251 -19.68 8.84 5.15
C ALA A 251 -19.33 7.54 5.87
N ASP A 252 -18.05 7.37 6.23
CA ASP A 252 -17.63 6.27 7.09
C ASP A 252 -18.51 6.28 8.34
N PRO A 253 -19.33 5.24 8.59
CA PRO A 253 -20.24 5.23 9.74
C PRO A 253 -19.49 5.21 11.08
N GLY A 254 -18.17 5.02 11.06
CA GLY A 254 -17.36 4.82 12.26
C GLY A 254 -17.66 3.45 12.89
N PRO A 255 -17.13 3.19 14.10
CA PRO A 255 -17.43 1.96 14.82
C PRO A 255 -18.93 1.91 15.17
N ASP A 256 -19.52 0.72 15.08
CA ASP A 256 -20.87 0.50 15.61
C ASP A 256 -20.93 0.72 17.13
N GLN A 257 -22.14 0.82 17.69
CA GLN A 257 -22.33 1.13 19.09
C GLN A 257 -21.65 0.11 20.03
N ALA A 258 -21.65 -1.18 19.68
CA ALA A 258 -21.03 -2.23 20.50
C ALA A 258 -19.51 -2.07 20.51
N THR A 259 -18.91 -1.83 19.35
CA THR A 259 -17.48 -1.58 19.14
C THR A 259 -17.05 -0.31 19.87
N ALA A 260 -17.83 0.77 19.77
CA ALA A 260 -17.58 2.02 20.46
C ALA A 260 -17.57 1.86 21.99
N MET A 261 -18.51 1.07 22.55
CA MET A 261 -18.53 0.76 23.98
C MET A 261 -17.33 -0.09 24.41
N ALA A 262 -16.92 -1.08 23.61
CA ALA A 262 -15.76 -1.91 23.89
C ALA A 262 -14.46 -1.07 23.91
N ILE A 263 -14.27 -0.20 22.91
CA ILE A 263 -13.13 0.73 22.86
C ILE A 263 -13.12 1.64 24.10
N LYS A 264 -14.29 2.18 24.48
CA LYS A 264 -14.40 3.05 25.66
C LYS A 264 -14.02 2.33 26.96
N SER A 265 -14.37 1.05 27.09
CA SER A 265 -13.96 0.22 28.22
C SER A 265 -12.44 0.03 28.23
N ALA A 266 -11.89 -0.42 27.10
CA ALA A 266 -10.49 -0.77 26.93
C ALA A 266 -9.53 0.42 27.10
N LEU A 267 -9.98 1.65 26.83
CA LEU A 267 -9.17 2.87 26.91
C LEU A 267 -9.53 3.77 28.11
N SER A 268 -10.20 3.23 29.13
CA SER A 268 -10.75 4.02 30.23
C SER A 268 -9.69 4.78 31.05
N SER A 269 -8.50 4.18 31.28
CA SER A 269 -7.40 4.82 32.03
C SER A 269 -6.80 5.99 31.26
N THR A 270 -6.55 5.80 29.97
CA THR A 270 -6.06 6.80 29.02
C THR A 270 -7.07 7.95 28.90
N ALA A 271 -8.35 7.63 28.69
CA ALA A 271 -9.42 8.60 28.62
C ALA A 271 -9.47 9.47 29.88
N GLN A 272 -9.39 8.86 31.06
CA GLN A 272 -9.39 9.59 32.33
C GLN A 272 -8.20 10.55 32.44
N LYS A 273 -6.99 10.12 32.04
CA LYS A 273 -5.79 10.98 32.03
C LYS A 273 -5.95 12.17 31.09
N LEU A 274 -6.38 11.92 29.85
CA LEU A 274 -6.56 12.94 28.83
C LEU A 274 -7.59 14.00 29.25
N HIS A 275 -8.75 13.58 29.75
CA HIS A 275 -9.80 14.50 30.23
C HIS A 275 -9.40 15.29 31.48
N SER A 276 -8.52 14.74 32.33
CA SER A 276 -8.04 15.42 33.54
C SER A 276 -6.82 16.31 33.30
N GLY A 277 -6.34 16.45 32.06
CA GLY A 277 -5.14 17.23 31.75
C GLY A 277 -3.85 16.59 32.28
N ARG A 278 -3.88 15.31 32.67
CA ARG A 278 -2.71 14.63 33.23
C ARG A 278 -1.73 14.24 32.12
N PRO A 279 -0.41 14.24 32.40
CA PRO A 279 0.57 13.77 31.43
C PRO A 279 0.29 12.34 30.99
N LEU A 280 0.37 12.09 29.69
CA LEU A 280 0.21 10.78 29.06
C LEU A 280 1.53 10.37 28.40
N ALA A 281 2.03 9.18 28.73
CA ALA A 281 3.15 8.53 28.05
C ALA A 281 2.63 7.42 27.14
N ILE A 282 3.05 7.44 25.87
CA ILE A 282 2.66 6.48 24.84
C ILE A 282 3.92 5.73 24.37
N ASP A 283 3.85 4.42 24.28
CA ASP A 283 4.86 3.60 23.60
C ASP A 283 4.27 3.02 22.31
N PHE A 284 4.93 3.25 21.17
CA PHE A 284 4.64 2.57 19.90
C PHE A 284 5.56 1.37 19.72
N ILE A 285 5.01 0.24 19.27
CA ILE A 285 5.75 -1.00 18.98
C ILE A 285 5.33 -1.48 17.60
N GLY A 286 6.28 -1.67 16.68
CA GLY A 286 5.92 -2.16 15.35
C GLY A 286 7.05 -2.23 14.35
N ASP A 287 6.81 -3.02 13.32
CA ASP A 287 7.62 -3.06 12.09
C ASP A 287 7.23 -1.91 11.13
N GLN A 288 5.96 -1.53 11.13
CA GLN A 288 5.41 -0.37 10.43
C GLN A 288 5.90 0.95 11.04
N ALA A 289 6.16 0.97 12.36
CA ALA A 289 6.81 2.12 13.02
C ALA A 289 8.29 2.27 12.61
N ALA A 290 8.96 1.18 12.20
CA ALA A 290 10.38 1.21 11.82
C ALA A 290 10.63 1.53 10.32
N ALA A 291 9.59 1.48 9.48
CA ALA A 291 9.65 1.77 8.03
C ALA A 291 9.96 3.26 7.69
N ILE A 292 10.08 4.09 8.73
CA ILE A 292 10.01 5.56 8.71
C ILE A 292 11.31 6.24 8.29
N VAL A 293 12.44 5.54 8.31
CA VAL A 293 13.75 6.18 8.17
C VAL A 293 14.08 6.60 6.73
N ASP A 294 13.46 5.99 5.71
CA ASP A 294 13.73 6.29 4.28
C ASP A 294 12.54 6.95 3.54
N SER A 295 11.45 7.29 4.24
CA SER A 295 10.19 7.77 3.63
C SER A 295 10.02 9.29 3.60
N ARG A 296 11.09 10.10 3.68
CA ARG A 296 10.99 11.58 3.62
C ARG A 296 10.28 12.13 2.37
N GLU A 297 10.08 11.31 1.34
CA GLU A 297 9.24 11.62 0.17
C GLU A 297 7.72 11.53 0.44
N GLN A 298 7.27 10.97 1.56
CA GLN A 298 5.86 10.61 1.85
C GLN A 298 5.22 11.40 2.99
N GLY A 299 5.80 12.55 3.33
CA GLY A 299 5.29 13.38 4.42
C GLY A 299 5.54 12.78 5.80
N GLN A 300 4.67 13.11 6.74
CA GLN A 300 4.79 12.73 8.15
C GLN A 300 4.32 11.28 8.38
N PRO A 301 4.99 10.46 9.20
CA PRO A 301 4.51 9.10 9.50
C PRO A 301 3.22 9.10 10.33
N PHE A 302 2.45 7.99 10.28
CA PHE A 302 1.14 7.90 10.92
C PHE A 302 1.18 8.21 12.42
N PHE A 303 2.20 7.73 13.14
CA PHE A 303 2.28 7.91 14.59
C PHE A 303 2.43 9.40 14.94
N GLU A 304 3.22 10.16 14.18
CA GLU A 304 3.36 11.60 14.42
C GLU A 304 2.08 12.36 14.03
N ARG A 305 1.39 11.96 12.94
CA ARG A 305 0.07 12.51 12.57
C ARG A 305 -0.95 12.27 13.67
N PHE A 306 -0.98 11.05 14.21
CA PHE A 306 -1.81 10.67 15.33
C PHE A 306 -1.50 11.54 16.55
N LEU A 307 -0.23 11.67 16.94
CA LEU A 307 0.17 12.49 18.10
C LEU A 307 -0.21 13.96 17.92
N ALA A 308 -0.03 14.52 16.71
CA ALA A 308 -0.43 15.89 16.40
C ALA A 308 -1.94 16.08 16.60
N ARG A 309 -2.77 15.17 16.05
CA ARG A 309 -4.22 15.21 16.19
C ARG A 309 -4.66 14.98 17.65
N LEU A 310 -4.06 14.03 18.35
CA LEU A 310 -4.38 13.75 19.76
C LEU A 310 -4.06 14.94 20.66
N ARG A 311 -2.92 15.62 20.44
CA ARG A 311 -2.57 16.86 21.16
C ARG A 311 -3.54 18.00 20.86
N ALA A 312 -4.03 18.09 19.63
CA ALA A 312 -5.04 19.08 19.26
C ALA A 312 -6.39 18.79 19.95
N LEU A 313 -6.77 17.52 20.11
CA LEU A 313 -7.97 17.10 20.84
C LEU A 313 -7.86 17.36 22.35
N TYR A 314 -6.66 17.16 22.92
CA TYR A 314 -6.42 17.31 24.36
C TYR A 314 -5.30 18.31 24.66
N PRO A 315 -5.50 19.61 24.38
CA PRO A 315 -4.45 20.63 24.48
C PRO A 315 -3.95 20.87 25.91
N HIS A 316 -4.70 20.42 26.92
CA HIS A 316 -4.34 20.55 28.34
C HIS A 316 -3.49 19.38 28.86
N SER A 317 -3.33 18.31 28.08
CA SER A 317 -2.56 17.13 28.46
C SER A 317 -1.16 17.15 27.84
N SER A 318 -0.13 16.92 28.64
CA SER A 318 1.23 16.75 28.12
C SER A 318 1.42 15.34 27.58
N ILE A 319 1.51 15.18 26.26
CA ILE A 319 1.62 13.87 25.60
C ILE A 319 3.05 13.61 25.12
N ALA A 320 3.70 12.62 25.73
CA ALA A 320 5.02 12.13 25.37
C ALA A 320 4.92 10.78 24.66
N CYS A 321 5.81 10.53 23.71
CA CYS A 321 5.83 9.30 22.92
C CYS A 321 7.24 8.73 22.84
N LYS A 322 7.36 7.41 22.93
CA LYS A 322 8.57 6.66 22.58
C LYS A 322 8.22 5.61 21.53
N ASP A 323 9.13 5.41 20.59
CA ASP A 323 9.03 4.39 19.56
C ASP A 323 10.03 3.27 19.87
N TYR A 324 9.51 2.04 19.93
CA TYR A 324 10.25 0.80 20.13
C TYR A 324 10.27 -0.06 18.87
N GLY A 325 10.29 0.58 17.70
CA GLY A 325 10.28 -0.08 16.40
C GLY A 325 11.31 -1.21 16.26
N GLY A 326 10.98 -2.18 15.40
CA GLY A 326 11.87 -3.28 15.01
C GLY A 326 11.78 -3.51 13.51
N ARG A 327 12.85 -3.22 12.76
CA ARG A 327 12.89 -3.54 11.33
C ARG A 327 12.82 -5.06 11.15
N ALA A 328 11.78 -5.54 10.46
CA ALA A 328 11.57 -6.95 10.11
C ALA A 328 11.39 -7.94 11.29
N ASP A 329 11.18 -7.46 12.52
CA ASP A 329 10.89 -8.34 13.66
C ASP A 329 9.41 -8.80 13.65
N PHE A 330 9.16 -9.99 14.17
CA PHE A 330 7.82 -10.52 14.48
C PHE A 330 7.48 -10.29 15.96
N SER A 331 6.19 -10.39 16.32
CA SER A 331 5.72 -10.23 17.71
C SER A 331 6.46 -11.15 18.69
N ALA A 332 6.73 -12.40 18.27
CA ALA A 332 7.48 -13.38 19.06
C ALA A 332 8.87 -12.91 19.48
N THR A 333 9.47 -11.97 18.74
CA THR A 333 10.80 -11.44 19.00
C THR A 333 10.75 -10.08 19.70
N ILE A 334 9.89 -9.16 19.23
CA ILE A 334 9.88 -7.78 19.72
C ILE A 334 9.16 -7.63 21.06
N PHE A 335 8.07 -8.35 21.31
CA PHE A 335 7.33 -8.21 22.56
C PHE A 335 8.14 -8.65 23.79
N PRO A 336 8.86 -9.79 23.80
CA PRO A 336 9.71 -10.15 24.94
C PRO A 336 10.81 -9.13 25.21
N LYS A 337 11.46 -8.59 24.16
CA LYS A 337 12.48 -7.53 24.29
C LYS A 337 11.88 -6.27 24.90
N TYR A 338 10.72 -5.84 24.41
CA TYR A 338 10.00 -4.67 24.93
C TYR A 338 9.61 -4.87 26.40
N LEU A 339 9.01 -6.01 26.76
CA LEU A 339 8.61 -6.29 28.14
C LEU A 339 9.81 -6.34 29.10
N ALA A 340 10.94 -6.93 28.67
CA ALA A 340 12.17 -6.94 29.44
C ALA A 340 12.74 -5.53 29.68
N ALA A 341 12.76 -4.69 28.63
CA ALA A 341 13.17 -3.30 28.76
C ALA A 341 12.21 -2.52 29.67
N ARG A 342 10.89 -2.70 29.48
CA ARG A 342 9.83 -2.02 30.24
C ARG A 342 9.87 -2.35 31.73
N ALA A 343 10.20 -3.58 32.10
CA ALA A 343 10.37 -3.98 33.50
C ALA A 343 11.45 -3.18 34.24
N GLN A 344 12.42 -2.61 33.51
CA GLN A 344 13.51 -1.80 34.05
C GLN A 344 13.21 -0.29 34.02
N MET A 345 12.09 0.14 33.44
CA MET A 345 11.76 1.56 33.31
C MET A 345 11.18 2.13 34.60
N SER A 346 11.73 3.26 35.05
CA SER A 346 11.20 4.02 36.18
C SER A 346 9.85 4.68 35.87
N ARG A 347 9.61 5.04 34.61
CA ARG A 347 8.33 5.53 34.10
C ARG A 347 7.90 4.66 32.93
N LYS A 348 6.80 3.94 33.14
CA LYS A 348 6.15 3.09 32.13
C LYS A 348 5.14 3.91 31.32
N ALA A 349 4.90 3.52 30.07
CA ALA A 349 3.83 4.13 29.28
C ALA A 349 2.45 3.75 29.82
N ASP A 350 1.53 4.70 29.68
CA ASP A 350 0.13 4.62 30.05
C ASP A 350 -0.72 3.98 28.94
N LEU A 351 -0.27 4.14 27.69
CA LEU A 351 -0.87 3.58 26.49
C LEU A 351 0.22 2.93 25.64
N VAL A 352 -0.02 1.71 25.18
CA VAL A 352 0.83 1.02 24.21
C VAL A 352 0.06 0.83 22.91
N ILE A 353 0.68 1.17 21.79
CA ILE A 353 0.11 1.03 20.45
C ILE A 353 0.97 0.06 19.65
N VAL A 354 0.35 -1.00 19.13
CA VAL A 354 1.01 -2.06 18.37
C VAL A 354 0.59 -2.03 16.91
N ALA A 355 1.55 -2.06 15.99
CA ALA A 355 1.31 -2.20 14.55
C ALA A 355 2.30 -3.19 13.93
N MET A 356 1.86 -4.43 13.67
CA MET A 356 2.72 -5.55 13.22
C MET A 356 2.21 -6.14 11.90
N ALA A 357 2.76 -5.70 10.77
CA ALA A 357 2.40 -6.25 9.45
C ALA A 357 3.01 -7.63 9.21
N ASN A 358 4.21 -7.88 9.72
CA ASN A 358 4.91 -9.16 9.61
C ASN A 358 4.12 -10.31 10.26
N ASP A 359 3.30 -10.02 11.27
CA ASP A 359 2.52 -11.05 11.96
C ASP A 359 1.38 -11.64 11.10
N LEU A 360 1.12 -11.09 9.90
CA LEU A 360 0.08 -11.61 9.00
C LEU A 360 0.31 -13.06 8.56
N VAL A 361 1.55 -13.55 8.59
CA VAL A 361 1.87 -14.96 8.30
C VAL A 361 1.66 -15.90 9.49
N LEU A 362 1.44 -15.36 10.69
CA LEU A 362 1.32 -16.18 11.89
C LEU A 362 -0.04 -16.89 11.94
N SER A 363 -0.02 -18.12 12.44
CA SER A 363 -1.23 -18.86 12.78
C SER A 363 -1.99 -18.19 13.93
N ARG A 364 -3.29 -18.48 14.06
CA ARG A 364 -4.10 -17.98 15.19
C ARG A 364 -3.50 -18.29 16.55
N GLU A 365 -2.89 -19.47 16.69
CA GLU A 365 -2.31 -19.91 17.95
C GLU A 365 -1.05 -19.11 18.29
N GLN A 366 -0.17 -18.85 17.31
CA GLN A 366 1.00 -17.98 17.51
C GLN A 366 0.59 -16.55 17.86
N VAL A 367 -0.39 -15.98 17.14
CA VAL A 367 -0.94 -14.65 17.46
C VAL A 367 -1.49 -14.63 18.89
N ARG A 368 -2.28 -15.65 19.26
CA ARG A 368 -2.82 -15.77 20.62
C ARG A 368 -1.72 -15.81 21.67
N GLN A 369 -0.70 -16.65 21.49
CA GLN A 369 0.40 -16.80 22.44
C GLN A 369 1.17 -15.48 22.61
N ASN A 370 1.56 -14.85 21.50
CA ASN A 370 2.38 -13.64 21.52
C ASN A 370 1.63 -12.45 22.14
N TYR A 371 0.38 -12.22 21.72
CA TYR A 371 -0.40 -11.05 22.17
C TYR A 371 -0.98 -11.24 23.57
N TYR A 372 -1.25 -12.47 24.00
CA TYR A 372 -1.74 -12.74 25.35
C TYR A 372 -0.77 -12.23 26.42
N GLN A 373 0.51 -12.59 26.29
CA GLN A 373 1.52 -12.18 27.27
C GLN A 373 1.65 -10.66 27.34
N LEU A 374 1.71 -10.00 26.18
CA LEU A 374 1.78 -8.53 26.12
C LEU A 374 0.56 -7.89 26.79
N ALA A 375 -0.65 -8.24 26.36
CA ALA A 375 -1.89 -7.64 26.87
C ALA A 375 -2.07 -7.89 28.37
N HIS A 376 -1.77 -9.11 28.85
CA HIS A 376 -1.87 -9.45 30.26
C HIS A 376 -0.93 -8.59 31.11
N THR A 377 0.35 -8.53 30.75
CA THR A 377 1.33 -7.73 31.49
C THR A 377 0.99 -6.25 31.49
N LEU A 378 0.54 -5.69 30.35
CA LEU A 378 0.14 -4.28 30.30
C LEU A 378 -1.07 -4.00 31.20
N LYS A 379 -2.05 -4.91 31.22
CA LYS A 379 -3.24 -4.78 32.08
C LYS A 379 -2.88 -4.83 33.56
N GLU A 380 -2.02 -5.76 33.98
CA GLU A 380 -1.52 -5.83 35.36
C GLU A 380 -0.79 -4.56 35.80
N GLU A 381 -0.17 -3.86 34.86
CA GLU A 381 0.53 -2.60 35.08
C GLU A 381 -0.37 -1.36 34.94
N GLY A 382 -1.65 -1.53 34.61
CA GLY A 382 -2.60 -0.45 34.41
C GLY A 382 -2.37 0.40 33.15
N ALA A 383 -1.73 -0.18 32.13
CA ALA A 383 -1.56 0.42 30.82
C ALA A 383 -2.62 -0.09 29.84
N ASP A 384 -3.17 0.81 29.04
CA ASP A 384 -4.12 0.47 27.99
C ASP A 384 -3.36 0.00 26.73
N LEU A 385 -4.03 -0.78 25.88
CA LEU A 385 -3.47 -1.32 24.65
C LEU A 385 -4.40 -1.01 23.45
N ILE A 386 -3.78 -0.55 22.35
CA ILE A 386 -4.40 -0.52 21.02
C ILE A 386 -3.59 -1.41 20.08
N VAL A 387 -4.26 -2.28 19.34
CA VAL A 387 -3.65 -3.04 18.23
C VAL A 387 -4.20 -2.54 16.91
N CYS A 388 -3.32 -2.14 15.99
CA CYS A 388 -3.66 -1.73 14.63
C CYS A 388 -3.69 -2.96 13.71
N LEU A 389 -4.85 -3.24 13.09
CA LEU A 389 -4.89 -4.17 11.96
C LEU A 389 -4.34 -3.46 10.73
N PRO A 390 -3.26 -3.95 10.11
CA PRO A 390 -2.58 -3.21 9.06
C PRO A 390 -3.41 -3.13 7.76
N LEU A 391 -3.07 -2.18 6.89
CA LEU A 391 -3.54 -2.18 5.49
C LEU A 391 -3.27 -3.54 4.84
N LEU A 392 -4.10 -3.93 3.86
CA LEU A 392 -3.92 -5.19 3.16
C LEU A 392 -2.64 -5.16 2.30
N PRO A 393 -1.66 -6.05 2.54
CA PRO A 393 -0.54 -6.20 1.63
C PRO A 393 -0.96 -6.86 0.32
N ALA A 394 -0.12 -6.75 -0.70
CA ALA A 394 -0.33 -7.37 -1.99
C ALA A 394 -0.51 -8.88 -1.83
N PRO A 395 -1.58 -9.47 -2.41
CA PRO A 395 -1.88 -10.90 -2.30
C PRO A 395 -0.69 -11.80 -2.70
N THR A 396 0.10 -11.37 -3.67
CA THR A 396 1.25 -12.12 -4.19
C THR A 396 2.35 -12.36 -3.16
N ILE A 397 2.44 -11.55 -2.10
CA ILE A 397 3.41 -11.76 -1.01
C ILE A 397 3.11 -13.05 -0.24
N TYR A 398 1.84 -13.46 -0.22
CA TYR A 398 1.37 -14.67 0.46
C TYR A 398 1.10 -15.83 -0.51
N GLY A 399 1.62 -15.76 -1.74
CA GLY A 399 1.35 -16.76 -2.78
C GLY A 399 -0.10 -16.80 -3.25
N LEU A 400 -0.88 -15.75 -3.00
CA LEU A 400 -2.28 -15.65 -3.41
C LEU A 400 -2.39 -15.03 -4.82
N PRO A 401 -3.50 -15.30 -5.56
CA PRO A 401 -3.71 -14.71 -6.87
C PRO A 401 -3.69 -13.17 -6.82
N LYS A 402 -3.09 -12.55 -7.85
CA LYS A 402 -3.07 -11.10 -7.99
C LYS A 402 -4.49 -10.53 -7.92
N ASN A 403 -4.66 -9.47 -7.14
CA ASN A 403 -5.94 -8.81 -6.84
C ASN A 403 -6.92 -9.59 -5.95
N ASP A 404 -6.55 -10.74 -5.38
CA ASP A 404 -7.38 -11.43 -4.38
C ASP A 404 -7.21 -10.84 -2.97
N TRP A 405 -7.65 -9.58 -2.82
CA TRP A 405 -7.58 -8.84 -1.58
C TRP A 405 -8.49 -9.42 -0.48
N GLN A 406 -9.55 -10.13 -0.87
CA GLN A 406 -10.47 -10.78 0.06
C GLN A 406 -9.81 -11.99 0.74
N ALA A 407 -8.99 -12.75 0.02
CA ALA A 407 -8.19 -13.81 0.60
C ALA A 407 -7.19 -13.27 1.63
N VAL A 408 -6.51 -12.14 1.33
CA VAL A 408 -5.64 -11.46 2.29
C VAL A 408 -6.41 -11.00 3.53
N ALA A 409 -7.57 -10.37 3.35
CA ALA A 409 -8.43 -9.94 4.46
C ALA A 409 -8.97 -11.11 5.32
N SER A 410 -8.87 -12.34 4.80
CA SER A 410 -9.30 -13.57 5.45
C SER A 410 -8.18 -14.32 6.17
N LEU A 411 -6.94 -13.82 6.13
CA LEU A 411 -5.81 -14.37 6.87
C LEU A 411 -6.12 -14.45 8.37
N ASP A 412 -5.50 -15.43 9.03
CA ASP A 412 -5.81 -15.79 10.41
C ASP A 412 -5.55 -14.66 11.40
N TYR A 413 -4.52 -13.85 11.17
CA TYR A 413 -4.21 -12.66 11.97
C TYR A 413 -5.42 -11.71 12.11
N TYR A 414 -6.08 -11.37 10.99
CA TYR A 414 -7.21 -10.43 10.97
C TYR A 414 -8.46 -10.96 11.68
N LYS A 415 -8.54 -12.27 11.93
CA LYS A 415 -9.61 -12.91 12.70
C LYS A 415 -9.21 -13.07 14.17
N ALA A 416 -7.95 -13.38 14.43
CA ALA A 416 -7.44 -13.65 15.77
C ALA A 416 -7.42 -12.39 16.63
N ILE A 417 -6.97 -11.25 16.10
CA ILE A 417 -6.81 -10.02 16.90
C ILE A 417 -8.15 -9.50 17.45
N PRO A 418 -9.25 -9.33 16.66
CA PRO A 418 -10.54 -8.91 17.22
C PRO A 418 -11.08 -9.87 18.29
N ALA A 419 -10.92 -11.18 18.07
CA ALA A 419 -11.36 -12.19 19.06
C ALA A 419 -10.53 -12.14 20.36
N LEU A 420 -9.25 -11.74 20.29
CA LEU A 420 -8.41 -11.52 21.46
C LEU A 420 -8.76 -10.21 22.16
N ALA A 421 -9.08 -9.16 21.40
CA ALA A 421 -9.47 -7.86 21.92
C ALA A 421 -10.68 -7.98 22.85
N GLU A 422 -11.71 -8.73 22.43
CA GLU A 422 -12.89 -9.01 23.24
C GLU A 422 -12.55 -9.76 24.55
N ARG A 423 -11.60 -10.70 24.48
CA ARG A 423 -11.23 -11.55 25.63
C ARG A 423 -10.27 -10.89 26.61
N LEU A 424 -9.39 -10.03 26.11
CA LEU A 424 -8.28 -9.43 26.86
C LEU A 424 -8.49 -7.94 27.14
N ASP A 425 -9.59 -7.37 26.64
CA ASP A 425 -10.04 -5.99 26.91
C ASP A 425 -9.00 -4.96 26.44
N PHE A 426 -8.69 -5.01 25.15
CA PHE A 426 -7.89 -3.99 24.46
C PHE A 426 -8.63 -3.46 23.24
N ALA A 427 -8.27 -2.27 22.76
CA ALA A 427 -8.91 -1.64 21.60
C ALA A 427 -8.25 -2.05 20.28
N VAL A 428 -9.02 -2.03 19.19
CA VAL A 428 -8.53 -2.33 17.84
C VAL A 428 -8.78 -1.13 16.93
N ALA A 429 -7.73 -0.71 16.22
CA ALA A 429 -7.82 0.22 15.10
C ALA A 429 -7.82 -0.58 13.78
N ASP A 430 -8.96 -0.70 13.10
CA ASP A 430 -9.12 -1.58 11.93
C ASP A 430 -8.79 -0.86 10.61
N VAL A 431 -7.51 -0.63 10.36
CA VAL A 431 -7.00 0.01 9.13
C VAL A 431 -7.27 -0.86 7.90
N ARG A 432 -7.29 -2.19 8.07
CA ARG A 432 -7.66 -3.15 7.01
C ARG A 432 -9.02 -2.82 6.40
N ARG A 433 -10.04 -2.51 7.21
CA ARG A 433 -11.39 -2.16 6.72
C ARG A 433 -11.33 -1.07 5.64
N ARG A 434 -10.52 -0.03 5.88
CA ARG A 434 -10.33 1.08 4.94
C ARG A 434 -9.65 0.67 3.64
N SER A 435 -8.86 -0.40 3.64
CA SER A 435 -8.36 -1.00 2.39
C SER A 435 -9.49 -1.63 1.58
N LEU A 436 -10.41 -2.35 2.21
CA LEU A 436 -11.58 -2.95 1.53
C LEU A 436 -12.52 -1.86 1.00
N ASP A 437 -12.75 -0.84 1.82
CA ASP A 437 -13.69 0.24 1.51
C ASP A 437 -13.13 1.28 0.53
N CYS A 438 -11.82 1.30 0.25
CA CYS A 438 -11.23 2.30 -0.66
C CYS A 438 -11.78 2.23 -2.09
N CYS A 439 -12.39 1.10 -2.48
CA CYS A 439 -13.14 1.00 -3.73
C CYS A 439 -14.34 1.95 -3.81
N LEU A 440 -14.92 2.33 -2.66
CA LEU A 440 -15.97 3.34 -2.59
C LEU A 440 -15.44 4.71 -3.02
N ASP A 441 -14.19 5.02 -2.70
CA ASP A 441 -13.48 6.24 -3.12
C ASP A 441 -12.94 6.17 -4.55
N GLY A 442 -13.27 5.10 -5.30
CA GLY A 442 -12.70 4.84 -6.62
C GLY A 442 -11.19 4.57 -6.55
N LEU A 443 -10.75 3.80 -5.56
CA LEU A 443 -9.36 3.35 -5.40
C LEU A 443 -9.28 1.82 -5.34
N ARG A 444 -8.04 1.32 -5.28
CA ARG A 444 -7.72 -0.10 -5.02
C ARG A 444 -6.76 -0.18 -3.83
N PRO A 445 -6.75 -1.28 -3.07
CA PRO A 445 -5.86 -1.43 -1.91
C PRO A 445 -4.40 -1.15 -2.23
N GLU A 446 -3.90 -1.63 -3.38
CA GLU A 446 -2.52 -1.36 -3.84
C GLU A 446 -2.18 0.13 -3.94
N LEU A 447 -3.15 1.02 -4.21
CA LEU A 447 -2.94 2.47 -4.30
C LEU A 447 -2.82 3.16 -2.94
N LEU A 448 -3.02 2.42 -1.85
CA LEU A 448 -2.72 2.87 -0.49
C LEU A 448 -1.29 2.49 -0.06
N LEU A 449 -0.57 1.73 -0.89
CA LEU A 449 0.75 1.21 -0.59
C LEU A 449 1.81 1.88 -1.46
N ALA A 450 2.78 2.53 -0.84
CA ALA A 450 3.93 3.20 -1.45
C ALA A 450 4.60 2.38 -2.56
N ASP A 451 4.93 1.13 -2.21
CA ASP A 451 5.63 0.16 -3.05
C ASP A 451 4.68 -0.81 -3.78
N ARG A 452 3.37 -0.66 -3.53
CA ARG A 452 2.30 -1.58 -3.96
C ARG A 452 2.42 -2.99 -3.38
N LEU A 453 3.20 -3.15 -2.30
CA LEU A 453 3.43 -4.41 -1.62
C LEU A 453 2.87 -4.40 -0.22
N TYR A 454 3.37 -3.55 0.66
CA TYR A 454 2.94 -3.55 2.06
C TYR A 454 3.22 -2.24 2.77
N GLN A 455 4.12 -1.40 2.25
CA GLN A 455 4.42 -0.13 2.89
C GLN A 455 3.32 0.88 2.60
N PRO A 456 2.68 1.51 3.59
CA PRO A 456 1.68 2.55 3.36
C PRO A 456 2.31 3.73 2.59
N ASN A 457 1.53 4.38 1.72
CA ASN A 457 1.87 5.71 1.21
C ASN A 457 1.31 6.81 2.13
N ASP A 458 1.51 8.09 1.81
CA ASP A 458 0.99 9.23 2.59
C ASP A 458 -0.51 9.12 2.93
N ARG A 459 -1.35 8.64 2.00
CA ARG A 459 -2.78 8.38 2.27
C ARG A 459 -2.97 7.19 3.20
N GLY A 460 -2.22 6.10 2.99
CA GLY A 460 -2.20 4.95 3.90
C GLY A 460 -1.83 5.37 5.33
N GLU A 461 -0.75 6.15 5.48
CA GLU A 461 -0.28 6.73 6.74
C GLU A 461 -1.36 7.61 7.41
N ALA A 462 -2.07 8.42 6.62
CA ALA A 462 -3.21 9.19 7.12
C ALA A 462 -4.34 8.30 7.63
N ILE A 463 -4.67 7.21 6.93
CA ILE A 463 -5.70 6.25 7.35
C ILE A 463 -5.34 5.59 8.68
N TYR A 464 -4.08 5.17 8.89
CA TYR A 464 -3.63 4.65 10.19
C TYR A 464 -3.88 5.67 11.32
N ALA A 465 -3.50 6.93 11.09
CA ALA A 465 -3.72 7.99 12.07
C ALA A 465 -5.22 8.27 12.31
N GLU A 466 -6.05 8.21 11.27
CA GLU A 466 -7.51 8.37 11.36
C GLU A 466 -8.17 7.28 12.18
N GLU A 467 -7.84 6.01 11.92
CA GLU A 467 -8.40 4.87 12.65
C GLU A 467 -7.95 4.88 14.12
N LEU A 468 -6.70 5.27 14.40
CA LEU A 468 -6.22 5.48 15.76
C LEU A 468 -6.97 6.60 16.48
N ILE A 469 -7.17 7.75 15.82
CA ILE A 469 -7.99 8.84 16.39
C ILE A 469 -9.44 8.40 16.55
N GLY A 470 -9.96 7.56 15.66
CA GLY A 470 -11.29 6.94 15.76
C GLY A 470 -11.50 6.17 17.05
N CYS A 471 -10.44 5.60 17.66
CA CYS A 471 -10.53 4.98 18.99
C CYS A 471 -10.83 5.99 20.12
N PHE A 472 -10.59 7.29 19.90
CA PHE A 472 -10.84 8.34 20.89
C PHE A 472 -12.18 9.06 20.68
N SER A 473 -12.77 9.00 19.47
CA SER A 473 -14.08 9.59 19.20
C SER A 473 -15.19 9.11 20.15
N PRO A 474 -15.30 7.80 20.52
CA PRO A 474 -16.27 7.33 21.51
C PRO A 474 -16.08 7.88 22.93
N LEU A 475 -14.92 8.47 23.22
CA LEU A 475 -14.58 9.02 24.53
C LEU A 475 -15.14 10.43 24.72
N GLU A 476 -15.43 11.14 23.63
CA GLU A 476 -15.93 12.51 23.64
C GLU A 476 -17.45 12.57 23.88
N PRO A 477 -17.93 13.21 24.96
CA PRO A 477 -19.35 13.38 25.20
C PRO A 477 -19.99 14.29 24.13
N GLY A 478 -20.92 13.76 23.35
CA GLY A 478 -21.77 14.56 22.45
C GLY A 478 -21.19 14.85 21.06
N VAL A 479 -20.01 14.33 20.72
CA VAL A 479 -19.47 14.37 19.35
C VAL A 479 -19.98 13.13 18.60
N ILE A 480 -21.13 13.26 17.93
CA ILE A 480 -21.58 12.26 16.97
C ILE A 480 -20.69 12.41 15.73
N SER A 481 -19.72 11.50 15.56
CA SER A 481 -18.92 11.24 14.36
C SER A 481 -19.06 12.29 13.24
N CYS A 482 -18.34 13.40 13.36
CA CYS A 482 -18.23 14.38 12.29
C CYS A 482 -16.97 14.08 11.47
N HIS A 483 -17.02 13.08 10.59
CA HIS A 483 -16.11 13.09 9.44
C HIS A 483 -16.58 14.19 8.49
N ALA A 484 -16.23 15.44 8.80
CA ALA A 484 -16.28 16.51 7.81
C ALA A 484 -15.08 16.31 6.87
N PRO A 485 -15.28 16.22 5.55
CA PRO A 485 -14.17 16.35 4.62
C PRO A 485 -13.66 17.80 4.68
N GLU A 486 -12.36 17.99 4.91
CA GLU A 486 -11.68 19.25 4.60
C GLU A 486 -11.62 19.50 3.09
#